data_AF-A0A2G8KNX5-F1
#
_entry.id   AF-A0A2G8KNX5-F1
#
_cell.length_a   1.000
_cell.length_b   1.000
_cell.length_c   1.000
_cell.angle_alpha   90.00
_cell.angle_beta   90.00
_cell.angle_gamma   90.00
#
_symmetry.space_group_name_H-M   'P 1'
#
loop_
_entity.id
_entity.type
_entity.pdbx_description
1 polymer ?
#
loop_
_entity_poly.entity_id
_entity_poly.type
_entity_poly.pdbx_seq_one_letter_code
_entity_poly.pdbx_strand_id
1 'polypeptide(L)'
;MFENWNTSLIKNLLEKLSTLQHTVDMLPDNAPQRDRCQCINQPIICIKEDLKKLLDQVECAVTFLTLQEEYSHLDTLYSLQKRRDIVFSQAISALIGGAIIQLRRNISNSQFLKQIYDIGLLVHAESLLSTYGDEMGMLEDMAVGINDLEKVSFQIIRGSESDHKPILSGTRNALLVKLPLHPDHYTAVEETVGRECVMYRKIAVKPVLFTVGVNEEQSLAELFGDTSLQEHINQENLVKLEHYYQKFRSKKPTSDINVDVPLSSLKHYMQSKKPKNVEILHASTQLSRAMHAIRLTSCKSAKDRTAMSVTLEQCQILLDKHELGQPNFGHLLDTMRSEGTRRDNARKNVGVYKYAFHRMQLKAFPKLYRPPEGTYGKTVAT
;
A
#
# COMPACT_ATOMS: atom_id res chain seq x y z
N MET A 1 -32.09 -1.29 28.39
CA MET A 1 -32.41 0.09 27.91
C MET A 1 -33.39 0.08 26.73
N PHE A 2 -33.44 -0.97 25.88
CA PHE A 2 -34.45 -1.13 24.81
C PHE A 2 -35.77 -1.83 25.23
N GLU A 3 -35.85 -2.42 26.43
CA GLU A 3 -37.11 -3.01 26.93
C GLU A 3 -38.23 -1.97 27.12
N ASN A 4 -37.89 -0.67 27.15
CA ASN A 4 -38.81 0.45 27.18
C ASN A 4 -38.72 1.29 25.89
N TRP A 5 -38.56 0.64 24.72
CA TRP A 5 -38.79 1.33 23.46
C TRP A 5 -40.19 1.96 23.53
N ASN A 6 -40.28 3.27 23.29
CA ASN A 6 -41.36 4.09 23.80
C ASN A 6 -42.69 3.77 23.09
N THR A 7 -43.33 2.68 23.52
CA THR A 7 -44.64 2.20 23.07
C THR A 7 -45.67 3.31 23.15
N SER A 8 -45.50 4.27 24.07
CA SER A 8 -46.33 5.46 24.18
C SER A 8 -46.27 6.37 22.95
N LEU A 9 -45.13 6.53 22.28
CA LEU A 9 -44.98 7.44 21.13
C LEU A 9 -45.56 6.82 19.85
N ILE A 10 -45.31 5.52 19.66
CA ILE A 10 -45.94 4.73 18.59
C ILE A 10 -47.46 4.64 18.80
N LYS A 11 -47.91 4.40 20.05
CA LYS A 11 -49.33 4.36 20.39
C LYS A 11 -50.01 5.72 20.15
N ASN A 12 -49.37 6.83 20.51
CA ASN A 12 -49.88 8.18 20.27
C ASN A 12 -49.96 8.51 18.77
N LEU A 13 -48.97 8.09 17.98
CA LEU A 13 -49.01 8.19 16.51
C LEU A 13 -50.19 7.39 15.93
N LEU A 14 -50.41 6.15 16.38
CA LEU A 14 -51.53 5.31 15.95
C LEU A 14 -52.90 5.90 16.34
N GLU A 15 -53.01 6.46 17.55
CA GLU A 15 -54.23 7.15 18.02
C GLU A 15 -54.52 8.41 17.17
N LYS A 16 -53.49 9.20 16.84
CA LYS A 16 -53.62 10.40 15.98
C LYS A 16 -53.95 10.05 14.53
N LEU A 17 -53.37 8.97 13.99
CA LEU A 17 -53.73 8.45 12.66
C LEU A 17 -55.18 7.97 12.62
N SER A 18 -55.63 7.26 13.65
CA SER A 18 -57.04 6.83 13.79
C SER A 18 -57.99 8.02 13.90
N THR A 19 -57.58 9.07 14.61
CA THR A 19 -58.35 10.32 14.74
C THR A 19 -58.42 11.07 13.40
N LEU A 20 -57.32 11.14 12.65
CA LEU A 20 -57.30 11.73 11.31
C LEU A 20 -58.20 10.94 10.35
N GLN A 21 -58.13 9.61 10.38
CA GLN A 21 -58.98 8.75 9.55
C GLN A 21 -60.46 8.99 9.86
N HIS A 22 -60.83 9.01 11.14
CA HIS A 22 -62.21 9.32 11.54
C HIS A 22 -62.65 10.73 11.11
N THR A 23 -61.75 11.72 11.19
CA THR A 23 -62.02 13.09 10.72
C THR A 23 -62.27 13.12 9.22
N VAL A 24 -61.53 12.33 8.45
CA VAL A 24 -61.72 12.19 6.99
C VAL A 24 -63.03 11.49 6.67
N ASP A 25 -63.36 10.41 7.38
CA ASP A 25 -64.58 9.62 7.16
C ASP A 25 -65.87 10.40 7.48
N MET A 26 -65.80 11.37 8.39
CA MET A 26 -66.93 12.22 8.79
C MET A 26 -67.14 13.45 7.88
N LEU A 27 -66.28 13.66 6.86
CA LEU A 27 -66.43 14.77 5.92
C LEU A 27 -67.47 14.43 4.83
N PRO A 28 -68.43 15.33 4.55
CA PRO A 28 -69.40 15.12 3.46
C PRO A 28 -68.70 14.97 2.09
N ASP A 29 -69.25 14.12 1.22
CA ASP A 29 -68.74 13.90 -0.14
C ASP A 29 -68.67 15.20 -0.98
N ASN A 30 -69.52 16.17 -0.62
CA ASN A 30 -69.72 17.42 -1.35
C ASN A 30 -68.94 18.60 -0.74
N ALA A 31 -68.12 18.36 0.30
CA ALA A 31 -67.45 19.42 1.03
C ALA A 31 -66.45 20.18 0.14
N PRO A 32 -66.40 21.53 0.20
CA PRO A 32 -65.43 22.33 -0.55
C PRO A 32 -64.01 21.90 -0.22
N GLN A 33 -63.13 21.86 -1.24
CA GLN A 33 -61.74 21.43 -1.08
C GLN A 33 -60.98 22.23 -0.02
N ARG A 34 -61.29 23.52 0.13
CA ARG A 34 -60.71 24.40 1.15
C ARG A 34 -60.99 23.91 2.57
N ASP A 35 -62.24 23.53 2.84
CA ASP A 35 -62.68 23.11 4.17
C ASP A 35 -62.12 21.71 4.50
N ARG A 36 -62.10 20.82 3.50
CA ARG A 36 -61.41 19.52 3.61
C ARG A 36 -59.94 19.68 3.97
N CYS A 37 -59.22 20.55 3.26
CA CYS A 37 -57.82 20.85 3.55
C CYS A 37 -57.65 21.44 4.96
N GLN A 38 -58.53 22.34 5.38
CA GLN A 38 -58.43 23.00 6.68
C GLN A 38 -58.65 22.02 7.85
N CYS A 39 -59.57 21.06 7.71
CA CYS A 39 -59.85 20.05 8.74
C CYS A 39 -58.70 19.04 8.94
N ILE A 40 -57.96 18.71 7.88
CA ILE A 40 -56.88 17.71 7.96
C ILE A 40 -55.49 18.33 8.15
N ASN A 41 -55.31 19.64 7.92
CA ASN A 41 -53.99 20.27 7.95
C ASN A 41 -53.33 20.18 9.34
N GLN A 42 -54.07 20.50 10.39
CA GLN A 42 -53.53 20.49 11.76
C GLN A 42 -53.18 19.06 12.24
N PRO A 43 -54.05 18.04 12.05
CA PRO A 43 -53.67 16.66 12.32
C PRO A 43 -52.44 16.19 11.54
N ILE A 44 -52.33 16.53 10.24
CA ILE A 44 -51.18 16.17 9.41
C ILE A 44 -49.90 16.82 9.94
N ILE A 45 -49.94 18.09 10.34
CA ILE A 45 -48.80 18.79 10.95
C ILE A 45 -48.38 18.07 12.24
N CYS A 46 -49.32 17.75 13.13
CA CYS A 46 -49.01 17.05 14.37
C CYS A 46 -48.43 15.65 14.14
N ILE A 47 -48.93 14.89 13.16
CA ILE A 47 -48.38 13.58 12.80
C ILE A 47 -46.97 13.73 12.24
N LYS A 48 -46.71 14.74 11.39
CA LYS A 48 -45.36 15.02 10.86
C LYS A 48 -44.37 15.34 11.98
N GLU A 49 -44.78 16.14 12.96
CA GLU A 49 -43.93 16.47 14.11
C GLU A 49 -43.61 15.24 14.96
N ASP A 50 -44.58 14.36 15.20
CA ASP A 50 -44.36 13.14 15.98
C ASP A 50 -43.55 12.08 15.22
N LEU A 51 -43.73 11.98 13.90
CA LEU A 51 -42.86 11.15 13.04
C LEU A 51 -41.42 11.65 13.06
N LYS A 52 -41.21 12.98 13.07
CA LYS A 52 -39.87 13.56 13.21
C LYS A 52 -39.24 13.19 14.56
N LYS A 53 -39.99 13.31 15.66
CA LYS A 53 -39.50 12.90 16.99
C LYS A 53 -39.17 11.41 17.05
N LEU A 54 -39.98 10.56 16.40
CA LEU A 54 -39.72 9.13 16.32
C LEU A 54 -38.43 8.86 15.53
N LEU A 55 -38.24 9.54 14.40
CA LEU A 55 -37.02 9.44 13.59
C LEU A 55 -35.78 9.84 14.40
N ASP A 56 -35.82 11.00 15.07
CA ASP A 56 -34.72 11.48 15.93
C ASP A 56 -34.39 10.47 17.04
N GLN A 57 -35.40 9.80 17.62
CA GLN A 57 -35.20 8.76 18.63
C GLN A 57 -34.58 7.49 18.05
N VAL A 58 -35.03 7.05 16.87
CA VAL A 58 -34.46 5.89 16.18
C VAL A 58 -33.01 6.16 15.80
N GLU A 59 -32.70 7.34 15.27
CA GLU A 59 -31.32 7.75 14.95
C GLU A 59 -30.43 7.75 16.19
N CYS A 60 -30.89 8.33 17.30
CA CYS A 60 -30.17 8.28 18.58
C CYS A 60 -29.94 6.84 19.06
N ALA A 61 -30.96 5.99 18.98
CA ALA A 61 -30.91 4.62 19.45
C ALA A 61 -29.97 3.75 18.61
N VAL A 62 -30.02 3.88 17.28
CA VAL A 62 -29.10 3.22 16.36
C VAL A 62 -27.68 3.70 16.61
N THR A 63 -27.46 5.01 16.72
CA THR A 63 -26.15 5.59 17.03
C THR A 63 -25.60 5.04 18.35
N PHE A 64 -26.43 4.97 19.39
CA PHE A 64 -26.04 4.41 20.68
C PHE A 64 -25.69 2.92 20.58
N LEU A 65 -26.48 2.13 19.87
CA LEU A 65 -26.18 0.71 19.64
C LEU A 65 -24.88 0.51 18.88
N THR A 66 -24.66 1.27 17.80
CA THR A 66 -23.40 1.26 17.06
C THR A 66 -22.24 1.64 17.97
N LEU A 67 -22.39 2.69 18.79
CA LEU A 67 -21.38 3.09 19.76
C LEU A 67 -21.14 2.01 20.82
N GLN A 68 -22.16 1.31 21.27
CA GLN A 68 -22.04 0.25 22.28
C GLN A 68 -21.37 -1.01 21.70
N GLU A 69 -21.70 -1.36 20.46
CA GLU A 69 -21.05 -2.44 19.72
C GLU A 69 -19.57 -2.11 19.47
N GLU A 70 -19.28 -0.91 18.96
CA GLU A 70 -17.91 -0.42 18.82
C GLU A 70 -17.18 -0.34 20.17
N TYR A 71 -17.87 0.06 21.24
CA TYR A 71 -17.33 0.12 22.61
C TYR A 71 -16.78 -1.24 23.04
N SER A 72 -17.51 -2.33 22.77
CA SER A 72 -17.08 -3.69 23.10
C SER A 72 -15.82 -4.13 22.34
N HIS A 73 -15.51 -3.47 21.21
CA HIS A 73 -14.36 -3.75 20.36
C HIS A 73 -13.25 -2.70 20.48
N LEU A 74 -13.42 -1.64 21.30
CA LEU A 74 -12.48 -0.51 21.36
C LEU A 74 -11.04 -0.93 21.64
N ASP A 75 -10.81 -1.85 22.58
CA ASP A 75 -9.45 -2.31 22.90
C ASP A 75 -8.78 -3.01 21.71
N THR A 76 -9.58 -3.77 20.95
CA THR A 76 -9.12 -4.48 19.75
C THR A 76 -8.87 -3.50 18.61
N LEU A 77 -9.78 -2.56 18.35
CA LEU A 77 -9.64 -1.52 17.35
C LEU A 77 -8.43 -0.63 17.65
N TYR A 78 -8.24 -0.25 18.92
CA TYR A 78 -7.08 0.50 19.36
C TYR A 78 -5.78 -0.27 19.14
N SER A 79 -5.75 -1.56 19.47
CA SER A 79 -4.59 -2.43 19.27
C SER A 79 -4.24 -2.59 17.78
N LEU A 80 -5.25 -2.77 16.93
CA LEU A 80 -5.10 -2.84 15.48
C LEU A 80 -4.60 -1.51 14.91
N GLN A 81 -5.16 -0.38 15.35
CA GLN A 81 -4.71 0.95 14.94
C GLN A 81 -3.26 1.18 15.34
N LYS A 82 -2.87 0.81 16.57
CA LYS A 82 -1.49 0.92 17.03
C LYS A 82 -0.54 0.06 16.19
N ARG A 83 -0.92 -1.19 15.88
CA ARG A 83 -0.15 -2.08 15.00
C ARG A 83 0.03 -1.46 13.62
N ARG A 84 -1.05 -0.96 13.01
CA ARG A 84 -1.02 -0.28 11.71
C ARG A 84 -0.14 0.98 11.73
N ASP A 85 -0.21 1.79 12.79
CA ASP A 85 0.63 2.99 12.94
C ASP A 85 2.14 2.63 13.04
N ILE A 86 2.49 1.53 13.74
CA ILE A 86 3.87 1.02 13.81
C ILE A 86 4.36 0.58 12.42
N VAL A 87 3.57 -0.24 11.72
CA VAL A 87 3.94 -0.74 10.39
C VAL A 87 4.05 0.41 9.39
N PHE A 88 3.13 1.38 9.45
CA PHE A 88 3.16 2.57 8.60
C PHE A 88 4.41 3.41 8.86
N SER A 89 4.82 3.59 10.11
CA SER A 89 6.07 4.28 10.46
C SER A 89 7.31 3.62 9.86
N GLN A 90 7.38 2.28 9.89
CA GLN A 90 8.46 1.51 9.26
C GLN A 90 8.46 1.68 7.74
N ALA A 91 7.29 1.59 7.10
CA ALA A 91 7.13 1.77 5.66
C ALA A 91 7.50 3.19 5.21
N ILE A 92 7.08 4.23 5.95
CA ILE A 92 7.43 5.63 5.67
C ILE A 92 8.95 5.83 5.76
N SER A 93 9.60 5.23 6.76
CA SER A 93 11.05 5.36 6.92
C SER A 93 11.81 4.81 5.71
N ALA A 94 11.40 3.64 5.20
CA ALA A 94 11.96 3.07 3.98
C ALA A 94 11.65 3.92 2.74
N LEU A 95 10.42 4.43 2.63
CA LEU A 95 9.98 5.32 1.56
C LEU A 95 10.82 6.60 1.50
N ILE A 96 11.00 7.29 2.62
CA ILE A 96 11.76 8.55 2.70
C ILE A 96 13.22 8.30 2.29
N GLY A 97 13.84 7.22 2.80
CA GLY A 97 15.19 6.84 2.40
C GLY A 97 15.29 6.59 0.90
N GLY A 98 14.35 5.84 0.34
CA GLY A 98 14.25 5.58 -1.10
C GLY A 98 14.04 6.84 -1.93
N ALA A 99 13.18 7.75 -1.49
CA ALA A 99 12.88 9.01 -2.17
C ALA A 99 14.10 9.93 -2.21
N ILE A 100 14.85 10.05 -1.12
CA ILE A 100 16.08 10.83 -1.08
C ILE A 100 17.10 10.27 -2.07
N ILE A 101 17.30 8.95 -2.09
CA ILE A 101 18.24 8.30 -3.02
C ILE A 101 17.79 8.52 -4.47
N GLN A 102 16.50 8.33 -4.75
CA GLN A 102 15.96 8.43 -6.11
C GLN A 102 16.01 9.87 -6.64
N LEU A 103 15.69 10.85 -5.78
CA LEU A 103 15.77 12.27 -6.13
C LEU A 103 17.22 12.69 -6.38
N ARG A 104 18.17 12.30 -5.51
CA ARG A 104 19.60 12.61 -5.70
C ARG A 104 20.16 12.02 -6.99
N ARG A 105 19.80 10.78 -7.32
CA ARG A 105 20.25 10.12 -8.56
C ARG A 105 19.71 10.76 -9.83
N ASN A 106 18.54 11.39 -9.75
CA ASN A 106 17.80 11.89 -10.92
C ASN A 106 17.57 13.41 -10.88
N ILE A 107 18.34 14.15 -10.07
CA ILE A 107 18.12 15.58 -9.89
C ILE A 107 18.32 16.37 -11.19
N SER A 108 19.18 15.90 -12.08
CA SER A 108 19.41 16.47 -13.41
C SER A 108 18.57 15.80 -14.51
N ASN A 109 17.76 14.80 -14.18
CA ASN A 109 16.93 14.09 -15.14
C ASN A 109 15.58 14.81 -15.28
N SER A 110 15.50 15.67 -16.30
CA SER A 110 14.30 16.48 -16.54
C SER A 110 13.03 15.66 -16.78
N GLN A 111 13.17 14.48 -17.39
CA GLN A 111 12.04 13.59 -17.63
C GLN A 111 11.52 12.98 -16.33
N PHE A 112 12.41 12.57 -15.42
CA PHE A 112 12.03 12.06 -14.10
C PHE A 112 11.33 13.13 -13.27
N LEU A 113 11.89 14.35 -13.22
CA LEU A 113 11.29 15.45 -12.46
C LEU A 113 9.88 15.78 -12.96
N LYS A 114 9.70 15.91 -14.29
CA LYS A 114 8.36 16.12 -14.89
C LYS A 114 7.42 14.97 -14.57
N GLN A 115 7.89 13.72 -14.67
CA GLN A 115 7.11 12.53 -14.36
C GLN A 115 6.55 12.56 -12.92
N ILE A 116 7.40 12.78 -11.91
CA ILE A 116 6.95 12.68 -10.51
C ILE A 116 5.95 13.79 -10.15
N TYR A 117 6.04 14.97 -10.76
CA TYR A 117 5.06 16.05 -10.57
C TYR A 117 3.75 15.83 -11.34
N ASP A 118 3.79 15.14 -12.48
CA ASP A 118 2.61 14.90 -13.32
C ASP A 118 1.79 13.69 -12.87
N ILE A 119 2.45 12.57 -12.54
CA ILE A 119 1.78 11.29 -12.31
C ILE A 119 2.09 10.67 -10.93
N GLY A 120 3.00 11.29 -10.17
CA GLY A 120 3.41 10.84 -8.84
C GLY A 120 4.66 9.95 -8.84
N LEU A 121 5.21 9.74 -7.66
CA LEU A 121 6.39 8.91 -7.41
C LEU A 121 6.00 7.45 -7.19
N LEU A 122 6.40 6.57 -8.11
CA LEU A 122 6.17 5.13 -8.00
C LEU A 122 7.10 4.50 -6.97
N VAL A 123 6.54 3.65 -6.12
CA VAL A 123 7.26 2.85 -5.13
C VAL A 123 6.91 1.40 -5.37
N HIS A 124 7.89 0.58 -5.71
CA HIS A 124 7.70 -0.85 -5.89
C HIS A 124 8.38 -1.59 -4.74
N ALA A 125 7.55 -2.20 -3.90
CA ALA A 125 7.95 -3.06 -2.81
C ALA A 125 7.90 -4.53 -3.25
N GLU A 126 8.96 -5.25 -2.95
CA GLU A 126 9.09 -6.68 -3.15
C GLU A 126 9.12 -7.40 -1.80
N SER A 127 8.29 -8.42 -1.65
CA SER A 127 8.26 -9.27 -0.45
C SER A 127 8.57 -10.73 -0.79
N LEU A 128 9.51 -11.30 -0.04
CA LEU A 128 9.89 -12.72 -0.11
C LEU A 128 9.28 -13.54 1.05
N LEU A 129 8.29 -12.98 1.76
CA LEU A 129 7.56 -13.66 2.82
C LEU A 129 6.75 -14.83 2.26
N SER A 130 6.62 -15.90 3.03
CA SER A 130 5.74 -17.02 2.70
C SER A 130 4.29 -16.73 3.12
N THR A 131 3.33 -17.42 2.52
CA THR A 131 1.93 -17.43 2.97
C THR A 131 1.66 -18.54 4.00
N TYR A 132 2.64 -18.83 4.86
CA TYR A 132 2.54 -19.89 5.87
C TYR A 132 3.04 -19.42 7.23
N GLY A 133 2.38 -19.89 8.29
CA GLY A 133 2.76 -19.59 9.68
C GLY A 133 2.83 -18.09 9.97
N ASP A 134 3.83 -17.67 10.75
CA ASP A 134 3.98 -16.28 11.19
C ASP A 134 4.25 -15.30 10.04
N GLU A 135 4.83 -15.76 8.92
CA GLU A 135 5.13 -14.88 7.78
C GLU A 135 3.86 -14.42 7.05
N MET A 136 2.76 -15.17 7.16
CA MET A 136 1.47 -14.78 6.61
C MET A 136 0.96 -13.48 7.25
N GLY A 137 0.97 -13.40 8.58
CA GLY A 137 0.56 -12.19 9.31
C GLY A 137 1.51 -11.00 9.06
N MET A 138 2.81 -11.26 8.86
CA MET A 138 3.75 -10.22 8.44
C MET A 138 3.43 -9.69 7.03
N LEU A 139 2.97 -10.55 6.13
CA LEU A 139 2.60 -10.18 4.77
C LEU A 139 1.32 -9.34 4.76
N GLU A 140 0.33 -9.69 5.59
CA GLU A 140 -0.89 -8.89 5.77
C GLU A 140 -0.57 -7.48 6.28
N ASP A 141 0.25 -7.38 7.32
CA ASP A 141 0.72 -6.08 7.84
C ASP A 141 1.45 -5.29 6.75
N MET A 142 2.38 -5.94 6.03
CA MET A 142 3.14 -5.29 4.97
C MET A 142 2.24 -4.80 3.83
N ALA A 143 1.23 -5.57 3.44
CA ALA A 143 0.27 -5.17 2.41
C ALA A 143 -0.47 -3.89 2.81
N VAL A 144 -0.98 -3.82 4.05
CA VAL A 144 -1.65 -2.63 4.58
C VAL A 144 -0.68 -1.46 4.70
N GLY A 145 0.52 -1.69 5.25
CA GLY A 145 1.53 -0.65 5.47
C GLY A 145 2.05 -0.02 4.18
N ILE A 146 2.30 -0.84 3.15
CA ILE A 146 2.73 -0.35 1.83
C ILE A 146 1.58 0.38 1.12
N ASN A 147 0.35 -0.14 1.19
CA ASN A 147 -0.81 0.53 0.61
C ASN A 147 -1.05 1.91 1.27
N ASP A 148 -0.86 2.01 2.58
CA ASP A 148 -1.01 3.26 3.32
C ASP A 148 -0.01 4.36 2.90
N LEU A 149 1.07 4.01 2.20
CA LEU A 149 1.97 5.00 1.61
C LEU A 149 1.25 5.91 0.59
N GLU A 150 0.09 5.53 0.04
CA GLU A 150 -0.75 6.41 -0.78
C GLU A 150 -1.20 7.69 -0.03
N LYS A 151 -1.24 7.64 1.30
CA LYS A 151 -1.58 8.76 2.19
C LYS A 151 -0.42 9.75 2.35
N VAL A 152 0.75 9.44 1.78
CA VAL A 152 1.96 10.25 1.86
C VAL A 152 2.11 11.09 0.59
N SER A 153 2.49 12.34 0.78
CA SER A 153 2.85 13.25 -0.30
C SER A 153 4.18 13.93 0.00
N PHE A 154 4.97 14.16 -1.04
CA PHE A 154 6.25 14.87 -0.94
C PHE A 154 6.11 16.31 -1.40
N GLN A 155 6.87 17.21 -0.76
CA GLN A 155 7.08 18.57 -1.25
C GLN A 155 8.58 18.87 -1.23
N ILE A 156 9.12 19.29 -2.37
CA ILE A 156 10.51 19.74 -2.45
C ILE A 156 10.55 21.18 -1.91
N ILE A 157 11.45 21.44 -0.97
CA ILE A 157 11.63 22.78 -0.41
C ILE A 157 13.08 23.21 -0.55
N ARG A 158 13.30 24.53 -0.58
CA ARG A 158 14.65 25.10 -0.56
C ARG A 158 15.24 24.92 0.84
N GLY A 159 16.30 24.12 0.93
CA GLY A 159 17.06 23.89 2.16
C GLY A 159 18.21 24.88 2.31
N SER A 160 18.88 24.81 3.47
CA SER A 160 20.18 25.45 3.68
C SER A 160 21.30 24.59 3.12
N GLU A 161 22.53 25.11 3.13
CA GLU A 161 23.72 24.36 2.68
C GLU A 161 24.04 23.15 3.58
N SER A 162 23.59 23.15 4.83
CA SER A 162 23.97 22.15 5.85
C SER A 162 22.80 21.31 6.38
N ASP A 163 21.55 21.72 6.19
CA ASP A 163 20.38 20.98 6.66
C ASP A 163 19.60 20.34 5.51
N HIS A 164 19.60 19.01 5.51
CA HIS A 164 18.94 18.16 4.51
C HIS A 164 17.96 17.18 5.17
N LYS A 165 17.57 17.42 6.42
CA LYS A 165 16.67 16.51 7.15
C LYS A 165 15.24 16.66 6.64
N PRO A 166 14.56 15.55 6.29
CA PRO A 166 13.14 15.58 5.96
C PRO A 166 12.29 16.12 7.12
N ILE A 167 11.29 16.93 6.82
CA ILE A 167 10.35 17.48 7.81
C ILE A 167 8.99 16.83 7.58
N LEU A 168 8.43 16.20 8.61
CA LEU A 168 7.13 15.55 8.57
C LEU A 168 6.06 16.46 9.19
N SER A 169 4.90 16.55 8.55
CA SER A 169 3.71 17.20 9.11
C SER A 169 2.43 16.55 8.60
N GLY A 170 1.29 16.90 9.19
CA GLY A 170 -0.03 16.41 8.77
C GLY A 170 -0.57 15.33 9.70
N THR A 171 -1.39 14.43 9.16
CA THR A 171 -2.10 13.40 9.92
C THR A 171 -1.85 12.02 9.31
N ARG A 172 -2.31 10.95 9.98
CA ARG A 172 -2.22 9.58 9.47
C ARG A 172 -2.82 9.38 8.08
N ASN A 173 -3.82 10.18 7.70
CA ASN A 173 -4.54 10.05 6.43
C ASN A 173 -4.02 11.02 5.36
N ALA A 174 -3.13 11.93 5.72
CA ALA A 174 -2.56 12.92 4.83
C ALA A 174 -1.21 13.41 5.39
N LEU A 175 -0.18 12.57 5.25
CA LEU A 175 1.16 12.91 5.71
C LEU A 175 1.90 13.69 4.62
N LEU A 176 2.49 14.81 4.99
CA LEU A 176 3.35 15.60 4.13
C LEU A 176 4.80 15.43 4.57
N VAL A 177 5.66 15.01 3.63
CA VAL A 177 7.10 14.95 3.82
C VAL A 177 7.74 16.06 2.98
N LYS A 178 8.30 17.06 3.65
CA LYS A 178 9.09 18.09 3.00
C LYS A 178 10.53 17.62 2.88
N LEU A 179 11.08 17.66 1.67
CA LEU A 179 12.46 17.28 1.36
C LEU A 179 13.28 18.53 1.05
N PRO A 180 14.16 18.98 1.97
CA PRO A 180 15.05 20.09 1.69
C PRO A 180 16.11 19.68 0.66
N LEU A 181 16.27 20.51 -0.36
CA LEU A 181 17.36 20.41 -1.33
C LEU A 181 18.34 21.57 -1.17
N HIS A 182 19.61 21.30 -1.49
CA HIS A 182 20.62 22.34 -1.65
C HIS A 182 20.11 23.44 -2.60
N PRO A 183 20.38 24.74 -2.34
CA PRO A 183 19.90 25.85 -3.17
C PRO A 183 20.10 25.65 -4.68
N ASP A 184 21.26 25.15 -5.11
CA ASP A 184 21.55 24.92 -6.53
C ASP A 184 20.65 23.83 -7.15
N HIS A 185 20.47 22.72 -6.45
CA HIS A 185 19.58 21.65 -6.88
C HIS A 185 18.11 22.08 -6.88
N TYR A 186 17.72 22.90 -5.91
CA TYR A 186 16.37 23.45 -5.85
C TYR A 186 16.09 24.37 -7.06
N THR A 187 17.03 25.26 -7.39
CA THR A 187 16.95 26.14 -8.57
C THR A 187 16.85 25.30 -9.86
N ALA A 188 17.68 24.26 -10.03
CA ALA A 188 17.62 23.39 -11.19
C ALA A 188 16.26 22.66 -11.34
N VAL A 189 15.62 22.28 -10.22
CA VAL A 189 14.27 21.72 -10.22
C VAL A 189 13.25 22.77 -10.64
N GLU A 190 13.32 24.00 -10.10
CA GLU A 190 12.43 25.11 -10.49
C GLU A 190 12.54 25.45 -11.98
N GLU A 191 13.74 25.46 -12.54
CA GLU A 191 13.97 25.66 -13.98
C GLU A 191 13.37 24.53 -14.83
N THR A 192 13.38 23.30 -14.31
CA THR A 192 12.91 22.12 -15.03
C THR A 192 11.38 21.99 -15.06
N VAL A 193 10.71 22.20 -13.91
CA VAL A 193 9.26 21.97 -13.77
C VAL A 193 8.45 23.24 -13.56
N GLY A 194 9.11 24.39 -13.41
CA GLY A 194 8.50 25.68 -13.13
C GLY A 194 8.35 25.96 -11.63
N ARG A 195 8.67 27.20 -11.24
CA ARG A 195 8.61 27.66 -9.84
C ARG A 195 7.25 27.44 -9.18
N GLU A 196 6.15 27.77 -9.86
CA GLU A 196 4.80 27.55 -9.32
C GLU A 196 4.50 26.08 -9.05
N CYS A 197 5.01 25.19 -9.91
CA CYS A 197 4.86 23.74 -9.74
C CYS A 197 5.52 23.28 -8.45
N VAL A 198 6.78 23.67 -8.21
CA VAL A 198 7.52 23.29 -7.00
C VAL A 198 6.88 23.87 -5.73
N MET A 199 6.39 25.11 -5.79
CA MET A 199 5.82 25.79 -4.61
C MET A 199 4.46 25.21 -4.21
N TYR A 200 3.57 24.94 -5.17
CA TYR A 200 2.17 24.63 -4.88
C TYR A 200 1.76 23.18 -5.11
N ARG A 201 2.50 22.41 -5.92
CA ARG A 201 2.16 20.99 -6.16
C ARG A 201 2.89 20.07 -5.20
N LYS A 202 2.16 19.07 -4.73
CA LYS A 202 2.70 17.96 -3.96
C LYS A 202 2.87 16.76 -4.88
N ILE A 203 3.96 16.03 -4.69
CA ILE A 203 4.23 14.79 -5.39
C ILE A 203 3.52 13.66 -4.65
N ALA A 204 2.47 13.10 -5.24
CA ALA A 204 1.75 11.97 -4.68
C ALA A 204 2.60 10.69 -4.76
N VAL A 205 2.49 9.83 -3.75
CA VAL A 205 3.13 8.51 -3.76
C VAL A 205 2.19 7.48 -4.39
N LYS A 206 2.75 6.56 -5.17
CA LYS A 206 2.05 5.47 -5.85
C LYS A 206 2.73 4.14 -5.48
N PRO A 207 2.33 3.48 -4.39
CA PRO A 207 2.92 2.23 -3.95
C PRO A 207 2.32 1.04 -4.69
N VAL A 208 3.16 0.05 -4.97
CA VAL A 208 2.75 -1.29 -5.41
C VAL A 208 3.56 -2.33 -4.64
N LEU A 209 2.94 -3.45 -4.31
CA LEU A 209 3.55 -4.58 -3.63
C LEU A 209 3.43 -5.84 -4.49
N PHE A 210 4.56 -6.49 -4.77
CA PHE A 210 4.58 -7.84 -5.33
C PHE A 210 5.27 -8.79 -4.36
N THR A 211 4.70 -9.97 -4.19
CA THR A 211 5.17 -10.97 -3.22
C THR A 211 5.24 -12.36 -3.82
N VAL A 212 6.36 -13.04 -3.59
CA VAL A 212 6.55 -14.47 -3.89
C VAL A 212 7.43 -15.06 -2.78
N GLY A 213 6.87 -15.99 -2.00
CA GLY A 213 7.67 -16.77 -1.06
C GLY A 213 8.69 -17.65 -1.77
N VAL A 214 9.92 -17.72 -1.26
CA VAL A 214 11.02 -18.49 -1.90
C VAL A 214 11.55 -19.64 -1.04
N ASN A 215 11.08 -19.77 0.20
CA ASN A 215 11.61 -20.73 1.18
C ASN A 215 10.79 -22.04 1.25
N GLU A 216 11.17 -22.91 2.18
CA GLU A 216 10.48 -24.16 2.49
C GLU A 216 9.06 -23.95 3.00
N GLU A 217 8.80 -22.90 3.80
CA GLU A 217 7.46 -22.58 4.29
C GLU A 217 6.51 -22.24 3.14
N GLN A 218 7.00 -21.56 2.10
CA GLN A 218 6.21 -21.38 0.88
C GLN A 218 5.89 -22.70 0.18
N SER A 219 6.81 -23.67 0.23
CA SER A 219 6.54 -25.01 -0.31
C SER A 219 5.42 -25.71 0.47
N LEU A 220 5.36 -25.49 1.79
CA LEU A 220 4.28 -26.00 2.64
C LEU A 220 2.96 -25.29 2.32
N ALA A 221 2.96 -23.97 2.11
CA ALA A 221 1.78 -23.24 1.65
C ALA A 221 1.24 -23.81 0.33
N GLU A 222 2.10 -24.04 -0.66
CA GLU A 222 1.68 -24.55 -1.97
C GLU A 222 1.14 -25.99 -1.93
N LEU A 223 1.63 -26.82 -0.99
CA LEU A 223 1.24 -28.22 -0.88
C LEU A 223 0.03 -28.43 0.05
N PHE A 224 -0.05 -27.67 1.14
CA PHE A 224 -0.97 -27.94 2.26
C PHE A 224 -1.66 -26.68 2.81
N GLY A 225 -1.26 -25.49 2.38
CA GLY A 225 -1.78 -24.22 2.88
C GLY A 225 -2.58 -23.46 1.82
N ASP A 226 -2.62 -22.14 1.98
CA ASP A 226 -3.33 -21.23 1.09
C ASP A 226 -2.35 -20.20 0.50
N THR A 227 -2.43 -20.00 -0.82
CA THR A 227 -1.67 -19.00 -1.57
C THR A 227 -2.54 -17.82 -2.02
N SER A 228 -3.83 -17.82 -1.68
CA SER A 228 -4.81 -16.82 -2.10
C SER A 228 -4.41 -15.40 -1.71
N LEU A 229 -3.81 -15.20 -0.52
CA LEU A 229 -3.33 -13.90 -0.06
C LEU A 229 -2.27 -13.32 -1.02
N GLN A 230 -1.29 -14.13 -1.40
CA GLN A 230 -0.25 -13.73 -2.35
C GLN A 230 -0.85 -13.40 -3.72
N GLU A 231 -1.73 -14.26 -4.22
CA GLU A 231 -2.41 -14.07 -5.51
C GLU A 231 -3.24 -12.79 -5.53
N HIS A 232 -4.03 -12.55 -4.48
CA HIS A 232 -4.84 -11.36 -4.31
C HIS A 232 -3.99 -10.09 -4.28
N ILE A 233 -2.95 -10.05 -3.43
CA ILE A 233 -2.03 -8.91 -3.35
C ILE A 233 -1.41 -8.63 -4.72
N ASN A 234 -0.85 -9.64 -5.39
CA ASN A 234 -0.20 -9.46 -6.68
C ASN A 234 -1.17 -9.00 -7.77
N GLN A 235 -2.39 -9.54 -7.77
CA GLN A 235 -3.41 -9.19 -8.76
C GLN A 235 -3.91 -7.75 -8.59
N GLU A 236 -4.18 -7.32 -7.35
CA GLU A 236 -4.58 -5.93 -7.05
C GLU A 236 -3.45 -4.96 -7.45
N ASN A 237 -2.21 -5.30 -7.13
CA ASN A 237 -1.06 -4.45 -7.42
C ASN A 237 -0.65 -4.45 -8.90
N LEU A 238 -0.96 -5.49 -9.67
CA LEU A 238 -0.88 -5.47 -11.12
C LEU A 238 -1.79 -4.40 -11.71
N VAL A 239 -3.04 -4.31 -11.24
CA VAL A 239 -3.99 -3.28 -11.70
C VAL A 239 -3.47 -1.88 -11.37
N LYS A 240 -2.94 -1.65 -10.16
CA LYS A 240 -2.34 -0.37 -9.77
C LYS A 240 -1.14 -0.01 -10.64
N LEU A 241 -0.25 -0.98 -10.91
CA LEU A 241 0.94 -0.79 -11.73
C LEU A 241 0.57 -0.51 -13.19
N GLU A 242 -0.44 -1.20 -13.74
CA GLU A 242 -0.98 -0.98 -15.07
C GLU A 242 -1.57 0.43 -15.24
N HIS A 243 -2.30 0.92 -14.24
CA HIS A 243 -2.82 2.28 -14.26
C HIS A 243 -1.71 3.33 -14.25
N TYR A 244 -0.68 3.13 -13.41
CA TYR A 244 0.49 4.00 -13.41
C TYR A 244 1.22 3.95 -14.76
N TYR A 245 1.38 2.75 -15.31
CA TYR A 245 1.98 2.50 -16.62
C TYR A 245 1.27 3.26 -17.75
N GLN A 246 -0.05 3.21 -17.80
CA GLN A 246 -0.84 3.92 -18.81
C GLN A 246 -0.62 5.45 -18.73
N LYS A 247 -0.58 6.01 -17.51
CA LYS A 247 -0.27 7.43 -17.28
C LYS A 247 1.17 7.78 -17.67
N PHE A 248 2.11 6.88 -17.39
CA PHE A 248 3.51 7.04 -17.78
C PHE A 248 3.66 7.06 -19.30
N ARG A 249 2.98 6.16 -20.01
CA ARG A 249 2.97 6.10 -21.47
C ARG A 249 2.31 7.30 -22.13
N SER A 250 1.16 7.76 -21.63
CA SER A 250 0.47 8.92 -22.22
C SER A 250 1.30 10.21 -22.16
N LYS A 251 2.21 10.32 -21.19
CA LYS A 251 3.14 11.44 -21.02
C LYS A 251 4.47 11.28 -21.77
N LYS A 252 4.78 10.08 -22.28
CA LYS A 252 5.99 9.77 -23.06
C LYS A 252 5.64 8.97 -24.34
N PRO A 253 5.13 9.62 -25.39
CA PRO A 253 4.61 8.94 -26.57
C PRO A 253 5.68 8.36 -27.53
N THR A 254 6.98 8.68 -27.40
CA THR A 254 8.01 8.24 -28.37
C THR A 254 9.28 7.63 -27.74
N SER A 255 9.56 6.39 -28.18
CA SER A 255 10.83 5.63 -28.31
C SER A 255 11.97 5.85 -27.31
N ASP A 256 12.19 4.84 -26.44
CA ASP A 256 13.53 4.27 -26.10
C ASP A 256 13.43 3.22 -24.99
N ILE A 257 12.39 3.26 -24.17
CA ILE A 257 12.25 2.35 -23.03
C ILE A 257 11.26 1.24 -23.37
N ASN A 258 11.76 0.01 -23.50
CA ASN A 258 10.96 -1.20 -23.70
C ASN A 258 10.19 -1.58 -22.41
N VAL A 259 9.20 -0.77 -22.03
CA VAL A 259 8.33 -1.03 -20.88
C VAL A 259 7.16 -1.97 -21.21
N ASP A 260 6.83 -2.17 -22.50
CA ASP A 260 5.73 -3.07 -22.93
C ASP A 260 6.04 -4.53 -22.64
N VAL A 261 7.28 -4.96 -22.91
CA VAL A 261 7.69 -6.36 -22.77
C VAL A 261 7.66 -6.82 -21.30
N PRO A 262 8.22 -6.06 -20.34
CA PRO A 262 8.10 -6.40 -18.91
C PRO A 262 6.64 -6.47 -18.43
N LEU A 263 5.76 -5.58 -18.89
CA LEU A 263 4.34 -5.63 -18.50
C LEU A 263 3.64 -6.87 -19.05
N SER A 264 3.87 -7.18 -20.33
CA SER A 264 3.30 -8.37 -20.98
C SER A 264 3.79 -9.65 -20.32
N SER A 265 5.09 -9.70 -19.99
CA SER A 265 5.71 -10.80 -19.26
C SER A 265 5.13 -10.96 -17.86
N LEU A 266 4.94 -9.86 -17.13
CA LEU A 266 4.33 -9.88 -15.80
C LEU A 266 2.91 -10.44 -15.85
N LYS A 267 2.06 -9.98 -16.78
CA LYS A 267 0.70 -10.51 -16.98
C LYS A 267 0.73 -12.02 -17.28
N HIS A 268 1.67 -12.46 -18.13
CA HIS A 268 1.83 -13.88 -18.46
C HIS A 268 2.23 -14.70 -17.22
N TYR A 269 3.23 -14.26 -16.45
CA TYR A 269 3.68 -14.97 -15.26
C TYR A 269 2.63 -15.02 -14.16
N MET A 270 1.81 -13.98 -14.03
CA MET A 270 0.66 -13.93 -13.11
C MET A 270 -0.42 -14.98 -13.46
N GLN A 271 -0.58 -15.31 -14.74
CA GLN A 271 -1.52 -16.34 -15.19
C GLN A 271 -0.91 -17.75 -15.15
N SER A 272 0.42 -17.85 -15.16
CA SER A 272 1.10 -19.14 -15.09
C SER A 272 0.98 -19.76 -13.69
N LYS A 273 0.52 -21.02 -13.59
CA LYS A 273 0.43 -21.77 -12.34
C LYS A 273 1.78 -22.38 -11.91
N LYS A 274 2.89 -21.66 -12.15
CA LYS A 274 4.24 -22.11 -11.80
C LYS A 274 4.44 -21.96 -10.28
N PRO A 275 4.89 -23.00 -9.55
CA PRO A 275 5.20 -22.87 -8.13
C PRO A 275 6.36 -21.90 -7.92
N LYS A 276 6.28 -21.08 -6.87
CA LYS A 276 7.23 -20.03 -6.49
C LYS A 276 7.68 -19.23 -7.69
N ASN A 277 6.73 -18.67 -8.41
CA ASN A 277 7.01 -18.00 -9.67
C ASN A 277 7.73 -16.65 -9.48
N VAL A 278 9.02 -16.71 -9.17
CA VAL A 278 9.88 -15.54 -8.97
C VAL A 278 10.00 -14.64 -10.20
N GLU A 279 9.58 -15.12 -11.38
CA GLU A 279 9.53 -14.28 -12.58
C GLU A 279 8.51 -13.13 -12.46
N ILE A 280 7.50 -13.27 -11.59
CA ILE A 280 6.60 -12.17 -11.21
C ILE A 280 7.41 -11.02 -10.57
N LEU A 281 8.34 -11.36 -9.67
CA LEU A 281 9.19 -10.36 -9.00
C LEU A 281 10.19 -9.74 -9.99
N HIS A 282 10.78 -10.56 -10.87
CA HIS A 282 11.72 -10.07 -11.89
C HIS A 282 11.03 -9.12 -12.89
N ALA A 283 9.89 -9.53 -13.46
CA ALA A 283 9.18 -8.73 -14.45
C ALA A 283 8.61 -7.43 -13.85
N SER A 284 8.01 -7.48 -12.66
CA SER A 284 7.52 -6.28 -11.97
C SER A 284 8.67 -5.33 -11.61
N THR A 285 9.81 -5.85 -11.18
CA THR A 285 11.03 -5.06 -10.92
C THR A 285 11.53 -4.34 -12.18
N GLN A 286 11.68 -5.07 -13.29
CA GLN A 286 12.14 -4.49 -14.56
C GLN A 286 11.20 -3.38 -15.02
N LEU A 287 9.90 -3.64 -15.00
CA LEU A 287 8.87 -2.66 -15.34
C LEU A 287 8.94 -1.41 -14.45
N SER A 288 8.96 -1.59 -13.13
CA SER A 288 9.01 -0.47 -12.18
C SER A 288 10.28 0.34 -12.28
N ARG A 289 11.44 -0.29 -12.51
CA ARG A 289 12.71 0.43 -12.73
C ARG A 289 12.72 1.24 -14.02
N ALA A 290 12.17 0.68 -15.09
CA ALA A 290 12.04 1.39 -16.35
C ALA A 290 11.11 2.62 -16.23
N MET A 291 10.24 2.64 -15.22
CA MET A 291 9.43 3.80 -14.81
C MET A 291 10.02 4.61 -13.64
N HIS A 292 11.31 4.48 -13.34
CA HIS A 292 12.01 5.22 -12.28
C HIS A 292 11.44 5.04 -10.86
N ALA A 293 10.85 3.88 -10.56
CA ALA A 293 10.33 3.61 -9.23
C ALA A 293 11.44 3.55 -8.16
N ILE A 294 11.08 3.90 -6.92
CA ILE A 294 11.82 3.46 -5.74
C ILE A 294 11.68 1.94 -5.64
N ARG A 295 12.79 1.25 -5.37
CA ARG A 295 12.81 -0.20 -5.14
C ARG A 295 13.05 -0.52 -3.67
N LEU A 296 12.11 -1.23 -3.07
CA LEU A 296 12.22 -1.77 -1.71
C LEU A 296 12.16 -3.30 -1.81
N THR A 297 13.03 -4.00 -1.10
CA THR A 297 13.07 -5.47 -1.09
C THR A 297 13.15 -5.95 0.35
N SER A 298 12.21 -6.80 0.76
CA SER A 298 12.11 -7.28 2.14
C SER A 298 11.82 -8.78 2.22
N CYS A 299 12.20 -9.35 3.36
CA CYS A 299 11.83 -10.67 3.86
C CYS A 299 11.72 -10.57 5.39
N LYS A 300 11.40 -11.67 6.09
CA LYS A 300 11.18 -11.68 7.56
C LYS A 300 12.21 -10.86 8.37
N SER A 301 13.50 -11.00 8.08
CA SER A 301 14.58 -10.30 8.78
C SER A 301 15.40 -9.34 7.90
N ALA A 302 14.97 -9.09 6.66
CA ALA A 302 15.66 -8.26 5.66
C ALA A 302 17.18 -8.57 5.44
N LYS A 303 17.61 -9.78 5.80
CA LYS A 303 19.02 -10.21 5.83
C LYS A 303 19.31 -11.21 4.71
N ASP A 304 18.93 -12.47 4.90
CA ASP A 304 19.39 -13.60 4.07
C ASP A 304 18.66 -13.67 2.72
N ARG A 305 17.33 -13.87 2.72
CA ARG A 305 16.54 -13.93 1.46
C ARG A 305 16.60 -12.61 0.71
N THR A 306 16.56 -11.49 1.43
CA THR A 306 16.77 -10.16 0.85
C THR A 306 18.14 -10.03 0.20
N ALA A 307 19.22 -10.55 0.79
CA ALA A 307 20.53 -10.55 0.12
C ALA A 307 20.50 -11.33 -1.18
N MET A 308 19.79 -12.46 -1.23
CA MET A 308 19.67 -13.26 -2.46
C MET A 308 18.96 -12.47 -3.56
N SER A 309 17.82 -11.85 -3.27
CA SER A 309 17.11 -11.01 -4.24
C SER A 309 17.95 -9.78 -4.66
N VAL A 310 18.47 -9.00 -3.71
CA VAL A 310 19.20 -7.75 -4.00
C VAL A 310 20.44 -8.02 -4.86
N THR A 311 21.23 -9.05 -4.56
CA THR A 311 22.42 -9.38 -5.36
C THR A 311 22.05 -9.87 -6.75
N LEU A 312 20.96 -10.62 -6.88
CA LEU A 312 20.43 -11.06 -8.18
C LEU A 312 19.98 -9.86 -9.02
N GLU A 313 19.23 -8.95 -8.40
CA GLU A 313 18.75 -7.71 -9.02
C GLU A 313 19.92 -6.83 -9.48
N GLN A 314 20.98 -6.72 -8.67
CA GLN A 314 22.20 -5.97 -9.01
C GLN A 314 22.97 -6.59 -10.18
N CYS A 315 23.13 -7.93 -10.20
CA CYS A 315 23.75 -8.63 -11.33
C CYS A 315 22.96 -8.43 -12.62
N GLN A 316 21.62 -8.47 -12.54
CA GLN A 316 20.76 -8.22 -13.69
C GLN A 316 20.92 -6.79 -14.23
N ILE A 317 21.04 -5.78 -13.36
CA ILE A 317 21.33 -4.41 -13.81
C ILE A 317 22.67 -4.34 -14.54
N LEU A 318 23.71 -5.01 -14.02
CA LEU A 318 25.03 -5.01 -14.65
C LEU A 318 25.01 -5.68 -16.03
N LEU A 319 24.21 -6.74 -16.16
CA LEU A 319 23.95 -7.42 -17.42
C LEU A 319 23.22 -6.53 -18.42
N ASP A 320 22.13 -5.89 -17.99
CA ASP A 320 21.24 -5.15 -18.89
C ASP A 320 21.78 -3.77 -19.25
N LYS A 321 22.58 -3.14 -18.37
CA LYS A 321 22.95 -1.72 -18.48
C LYS A 321 24.45 -1.43 -18.44
N HIS A 322 25.27 -2.42 -18.14
CA HIS A 322 26.72 -2.22 -17.95
C HIS A 322 27.55 -3.29 -18.67
N GLU A 323 27.00 -3.89 -19.73
CA GLU A 323 27.72 -4.77 -20.67
C GLU A 323 28.41 -5.98 -20.00
N LEU A 324 27.89 -6.45 -18.86
CA LEU A 324 28.38 -7.68 -18.25
C LEU A 324 28.11 -8.86 -19.20
N GLY A 325 29.14 -9.63 -19.55
CA GLY A 325 28.96 -10.83 -20.36
C GLY A 325 28.11 -11.88 -19.64
N GLN A 326 27.11 -12.45 -20.32
CA GLN A 326 26.27 -13.57 -19.81
C GLN A 326 27.09 -14.71 -19.15
N PRO A 327 28.25 -15.14 -19.69
CA PRO A 327 29.06 -16.19 -19.06
C PRO A 327 29.54 -15.84 -17.64
N ASN A 328 29.69 -14.56 -17.33
CA ASN A 328 30.20 -14.08 -16.04
C ASN A 328 29.10 -13.89 -14.99
N PHE A 329 27.81 -13.99 -15.37
CA PHE A 329 26.69 -13.70 -14.48
C PHE A 329 26.71 -14.56 -13.21
N GLY A 330 26.86 -15.88 -13.37
CA GLY A 330 26.88 -16.80 -12.23
C GLY A 330 28.06 -16.54 -11.30
N HIS A 331 29.26 -16.35 -11.86
CA HIS A 331 30.46 -16.05 -11.09
C HIS A 331 30.33 -14.73 -10.32
N LEU A 332 29.82 -13.67 -10.96
CA LEU A 332 29.61 -12.39 -10.30
C LEU A 332 28.58 -12.51 -9.16
N LEU A 333 27.48 -13.22 -9.39
CA LEU A 333 26.45 -13.43 -8.38
C LEU A 333 27.01 -14.15 -7.14
N ASP A 334 27.83 -15.18 -7.37
CA ASP A 334 28.50 -15.91 -6.30
C ASP A 334 29.48 -14.98 -5.55
N THR A 335 30.31 -14.21 -6.26
CA THR A 335 31.24 -13.24 -5.67
C THR A 335 30.52 -12.18 -4.84
N MET A 336 29.41 -11.63 -5.32
CA MET A 336 28.62 -10.65 -4.56
C MET A 336 28.04 -11.26 -3.28
N ARG A 337 27.72 -12.55 -3.27
CA ARG A 337 27.17 -13.25 -2.10
C ARG A 337 28.25 -13.75 -1.16
N SER A 338 29.45 -14.07 -1.64
CA SER A 338 30.59 -14.56 -0.86
C SER A 338 31.48 -13.45 -0.32
N GLU A 339 31.58 -12.30 -0.99
CA GLU A 339 32.52 -11.23 -0.65
C GLU A 339 31.88 -9.84 -0.65
N GLY A 340 30.64 -9.72 -1.11
CA GLY A 340 29.94 -8.44 -1.19
C GLY A 340 29.39 -7.92 0.14
N THR A 341 28.95 -6.67 0.10
CA THR A 341 28.48 -5.88 1.27
C THR A 341 27.27 -6.48 1.99
N ARG A 342 26.48 -7.34 1.32
CA ARG A 342 25.35 -8.02 1.96
C ARG A 342 25.77 -9.02 3.05
N ARG A 343 27.03 -9.47 3.06
CA ARG A 343 27.58 -10.24 4.20
C ARG A 343 27.80 -9.39 5.45
N ASP A 344 28.05 -8.09 5.31
CA ASP A 344 28.12 -7.20 6.48
C ASP A 344 26.77 -7.06 7.16
N ASN A 345 25.65 -7.13 6.42
CA ASN A 345 24.32 -7.22 7.04
C ASN A 345 24.22 -8.47 7.90
N ALA A 346 24.71 -9.62 7.42
CA ALA A 346 24.73 -10.85 8.22
C ALA A 346 25.56 -10.66 9.50
N ARG A 347 26.79 -10.14 9.37
CA ARG A 347 27.65 -9.90 10.52
C ARG A 347 27.04 -8.93 11.53
N LYS A 348 26.50 -7.80 11.07
CA LYS A 348 25.92 -6.79 11.97
C LYS A 348 24.70 -7.31 12.73
N ASN A 349 23.94 -8.26 12.16
CA ASN A 349 22.75 -8.80 12.81
C ASN A 349 23.04 -10.02 13.70
N VAL A 350 23.92 -10.93 13.29
CA VAL A 350 24.15 -12.21 14.00
C VAL A 350 25.61 -12.45 14.39
N GLY A 351 26.48 -11.45 14.28
CA GLY A 351 27.89 -11.51 14.65
C GLY A 351 28.79 -12.27 13.68
N VAL A 352 28.23 -12.91 12.64
CA VAL A 352 28.97 -13.75 11.70
C VAL A 352 28.73 -13.40 10.24
N TYR A 353 29.75 -13.58 9.41
CA TYR A 353 29.66 -13.41 7.97
C TYR A 353 29.05 -14.63 7.26
N LYS A 354 27.99 -15.22 7.81
CA LYS A 354 27.29 -16.37 7.20
C LYS A 354 25.80 -16.12 7.13
N TYR A 355 25.19 -16.52 6.01
CA TYR A 355 23.74 -16.54 5.88
C TYR A 355 23.14 -17.66 6.75
N ALA A 356 22.01 -17.39 7.38
CA ALA A 356 21.34 -18.31 8.29
C ALA A 356 20.43 -19.29 7.51
N PHE A 357 21.02 -20.13 6.67
CA PHE A 357 20.31 -21.19 5.93
C PHE A 357 20.85 -22.58 6.27
N HIS A 358 19.96 -23.58 6.27
CA HIS A 358 20.34 -24.99 6.28
C HIS A 358 20.39 -25.57 4.86
N ARG A 359 21.35 -26.47 4.62
CA ARG A 359 21.56 -27.09 3.29
C ARG A 359 20.30 -27.77 2.74
N MET A 360 19.51 -28.39 3.61
CA MET A 360 18.24 -29.03 3.22
C MET A 360 17.15 -28.01 2.89
N GLN A 361 17.06 -26.90 3.64
CA GLN A 361 16.12 -25.81 3.34
C GLN A 361 16.39 -25.22 1.95
N LEU A 362 17.67 -25.00 1.59
CA LEU A 362 18.06 -24.45 0.30
C LEU A 362 17.63 -25.31 -0.91
N LYS A 363 17.33 -26.61 -0.71
CA LYS A 363 16.77 -27.44 -1.79
C LYS A 363 15.38 -26.95 -2.22
N ALA A 364 14.62 -26.35 -1.31
CA ALA A 364 13.30 -25.78 -1.59
C ALA A 364 13.38 -24.42 -2.32
N PHE A 365 14.54 -23.76 -2.33
CA PHE A 365 14.70 -22.44 -2.94
C PHE A 365 14.84 -22.54 -4.47
N PRO A 366 14.34 -21.54 -5.24
CA PRO A 366 14.72 -21.36 -6.64
C PRO A 366 16.24 -21.29 -6.79
N LYS A 367 16.80 -21.86 -7.88
CA LYS A 367 18.26 -22.01 -8.05
C LYS A 367 19.02 -20.69 -7.89
N LEU A 368 18.55 -19.62 -8.53
CA LEU A 368 19.18 -18.30 -8.48
C LEU A 368 19.08 -17.61 -7.12
N TYR A 369 18.24 -18.10 -6.21
CA TYR A 369 18.06 -17.57 -4.85
C TYR A 369 18.85 -18.36 -3.79
N ARG A 370 19.81 -19.21 -4.21
CA ARG A 370 20.67 -19.98 -3.31
C ARG A 370 22.04 -19.28 -3.16
N PRO A 371 22.57 -19.16 -1.94
CA PRO A 371 23.94 -18.68 -1.74
C PRO A 371 24.97 -19.76 -2.12
N PRO A 372 26.21 -19.37 -2.50
CA PRO A 372 27.27 -20.33 -2.82
C PRO A 372 27.70 -21.12 -1.58
N GLU A 373 28.23 -22.34 -1.81
CA GLU A 373 28.69 -23.20 -0.72
C GLU A 373 29.77 -22.52 0.15
N GLY A 374 29.77 -22.83 1.45
CA GLY A 374 30.69 -22.20 2.42
C GLY A 374 30.22 -20.86 2.99
N THR A 375 29.22 -20.20 2.38
CA THR A 375 28.73 -18.88 2.81
C THR A 375 27.52 -18.91 3.74
N TYR A 376 26.96 -20.09 4.01
CA TYR A 376 25.80 -20.30 4.88
C TYR A 376 26.07 -21.37 5.94
N GLY A 377 25.27 -21.41 7.00
CA GLY A 377 25.38 -22.47 8.02
C GLY A 377 24.40 -22.34 9.18
N LYS A 378 24.41 -23.33 10.09
CA LYS A 378 23.69 -23.25 11.37
C LYS A 378 24.29 -22.11 12.19
N THR A 379 23.61 -20.99 12.22
CA THR A 379 23.88 -19.92 13.17
C THR A 379 22.60 -19.72 13.96
N VAL A 380 22.75 -19.63 15.29
CA VAL A 380 21.63 -19.57 16.22
C VAL A 380 20.71 -18.44 15.77
N ALA A 381 19.43 -18.77 15.59
CA ALA A 381 18.43 -17.88 15.03
C ALA A 381 18.21 -16.65 15.93
N THR A 382 18.04 -15.50 15.29
CA THR A 382 17.18 -14.40 15.77
C THR A 382 15.77 -14.64 15.31
#